data_AF-A0AAW0JQ44-F1
#
_entry.id   AF-A0AAW0JQ44-F1
#
_cell.length_a   1.000
_cell.length_b   1.000
_cell.length_c   1.000
_cell.angle_alpha   90.00
_cell.angle_beta   90.00
_cell.angle_gamma   90.00
#
_symmetry.space_group_name_H-M   'P 1'
#
loop_
_entity.id
_entity.type
_entity.pdbx_description
1 polymer ?
#
loop_
_entity_poly.entity_id
_entity_poly.type
_entity_poly.pdbx_seq_one_letter_code
_entity_poly.pdbx_strand_id
1 'polypeptide(L)'
;MVGLSLKCGDCGALLRSVEEAQQHAELTSHSNFSESTEAVLNLVCTTCAKPCRSKTETDLHTKRTGHTEFVDKTAEAVKPISLEVPKSVADCANASTSHPEEMVVPEVDKKLLEELEAMGFPTARATRALHYSGNASLEATINWIVEHENDCDIDQMPLIPVNTKVEAPKPSLTPEELKAKQQELSDGKRILWLNGNAERRRKLGLPPEDPSAVKPSAPVVEEKKSSLPVRPATKAEQMRECLRSLKQNHKVVTGNGPGRNVSS
;
A
#
# COMPACT_ATOMS: atom_id res chain seq x y z
N MET A 1 -37.98 -23.07 -5.52
CA MET A 1 -37.92 -21.80 -4.76
C MET A 1 -36.46 -21.61 -4.41
N VAL A 2 -35.80 -20.57 -4.90
CA VAL A 2 -34.34 -20.39 -4.66
C VAL A 2 -34.15 -19.95 -3.20
N GLY A 3 -33.25 -20.61 -2.48
CA GLY A 3 -32.91 -20.24 -1.10
C GLY A 3 -32.34 -18.82 -1.04
N LEU A 4 -32.83 -18.01 -0.11
CA LEU A 4 -32.33 -16.64 0.12
C LEU A 4 -31.18 -16.62 1.13
N SER A 5 -31.01 -17.70 1.90
CA SER A 5 -29.90 -17.90 2.85
C SER A 5 -29.64 -19.38 3.10
N LEU A 6 -28.53 -19.69 3.76
CA LEU A 6 -28.22 -21.01 4.30
C LEU A 6 -28.43 -21.00 5.81
N LYS A 7 -29.15 -21.98 6.35
CA LYS A 7 -29.32 -22.17 7.80
C LYS A 7 -28.48 -23.36 8.26
N CYS A 8 -27.75 -23.20 9.34
CA CYS A 8 -27.11 -24.32 10.03
C CYS A 8 -28.15 -25.11 10.84
N GLY A 9 -28.26 -26.40 10.60
CA GLY A 9 -29.15 -27.32 11.32
C GLY A 9 -28.71 -27.61 12.76
N ASP A 10 -27.41 -27.49 13.06
CA ASP A 10 -26.87 -27.77 14.39
C ASP A 10 -27.08 -26.60 15.37
N CYS A 11 -27.01 -25.34 14.89
CA CYS A 11 -27.11 -24.16 15.75
C CYS A 11 -28.14 -23.11 15.30
N GLY A 12 -28.85 -23.33 14.20
CA GLY A 12 -29.87 -22.42 13.69
C GLY A 12 -29.33 -21.10 13.13
N ALA A 13 -28.02 -20.96 12.93
CA ALA A 13 -27.43 -19.73 12.40
C ALA A 13 -27.84 -19.54 10.93
N LEU A 14 -28.35 -18.36 10.59
CA LEU A 14 -28.66 -17.96 9.21
C LEU A 14 -27.45 -17.24 8.60
N LEU A 15 -27.04 -17.71 7.44
CA LEU A 15 -25.81 -17.35 6.75
C LEU A 15 -26.18 -16.87 5.35
N ARG A 16 -25.68 -15.71 4.96
CA ARG A 16 -26.09 -15.03 3.72
C ARG A 16 -25.46 -15.61 2.45
N SER A 17 -24.40 -16.40 2.57
CA SER A 17 -23.66 -16.96 1.43
C SER A 17 -23.01 -18.28 1.77
N VAL A 18 -22.60 -19.01 0.73
CA VAL A 18 -21.84 -20.27 0.86
C VAL A 18 -20.51 -20.04 1.56
N GLU A 19 -19.83 -18.93 1.27
CA GLU A 19 -18.57 -18.53 1.93
C GLU A 19 -18.76 -18.37 3.45
N GLU A 20 -19.85 -17.74 3.87
CA GLU A 20 -20.14 -17.56 5.29
C GLU A 20 -20.52 -18.89 5.97
N ALA A 21 -21.16 -19.81 5.23
CA ALA A 21 -21.39 -21.18 5.67
C ALA A 21 -20.08 -21.96 5.84
N GLN A 22 -19.11 -21.77 4.95
CA GLN A 22 -17.81 -22.40 5.06
C GLN A 22 -17.04 -21.88 6.29
N GLN A 23 -16.97 -20.57 6.49
CA GLN A 23 -16.32 -19.99 7.67
C GLN A 23 -17.01 -20.40 8.97
N HIS A 24 -18.34 -20.49 8.96
CA HIS A 24 -19.10 -21.02 10.09
C HIS A 24 -18.75 -22.49 10.34
N ALA A 25 -18.64 -23.30 9.30
CA ALA A 25 -18.23 -24.70 9.41
C ALA A 25 -16.82 -24.84 10.00
N GLU A 26 -15.87 -24.00 9.59
CA GLU A 26 -14.50 -24.01 10.09
C GLU A 26 -14.39 -23.58 11.56
N LEU A 27 -15.17 -22.58 11.97
CA LEU A 27 -15.15 -22.05 13.33
C LEU A 27 -15.93 -22.91 14.33
N THR A 28 -17.06 -23.48 13.88
CA THR A 28 -17.98 -24.22 14.75
C THR A 28 -17.93 -25.73 14.56
N SER A 29 -17.22 -26.21 13.53
CA SER A 29 -17.22 -27.62 13.10
C SER A 29 -18.61 -28.14 12.73
N HIS A 30 -19.57 -27.25 12.43
CA HIS A 30 -20.91 -27.64 12.00
C HIS A 30 -20.91 -27.94 10.49
N SER A 31 -21.59 -29.02 10.09
CA SER A 31 -21.63 -29.49 8.70
C SER A 31 -23.05 -29.59 8.15
N ASN A 32 -24.07 -29.45 8.99
CA ASN A 32 -25.45 -29.53 8.56
C ASN A 32 -25.94 -28.16 8.08
N PHE A 33 -25.86 -27.89 6.78
CA PHE A 33 -26.42 -26.68 6.19
C PHE A 33 -27.63 -27.02 5.32
N SER A 34 -28.70 -26.25 5.46
CA SER A 34 -29.91 -26.37 4.64
C SER A 34 -30.29 -25.02 4.08
N GLU A 35 -30.89 -24.99 2.91
CA GLU A 35 -31.34 -23.74 2.30
C GLU A 35 -32.59 -23.23 3.05
N SER A 36 -32.62 -21.93 3.35
CA SER A 36 -33.78 -21.24 3.94
C SER A 36 -34.29 -20.16 2.98
N THR A 37 -35.61 -19.97 2.98
CA THR A 37 -36.28 -18.87 2.28
C THR A 37 -36.25 -17.57 3.08
N GLU A 38 -35.58 -17.54 4.23
CA GLU A 38 -35.46 -16.37 5.09
C GLU A 38 -34.26 -15.52 4.63
N ALA A 39 -34.47 -14.24 4.32
CA ALA A 39 -33.37 -13.35 3.97
C ALA A 39 -32.60 -12.91 5.22
N VAL A 40 -31.26 -12.98 5.20
CA VAL A 40 -30.42 -12.45 6.28
C VAL A 40 -30.37 -10.92 6.14
N LEU A 41 -30.95 -10.21 7.11
CA LEU A 41 -30.94 -8.76 7.14
C LEU A 41 -29.50 -8.22 7.22
N ASN A 42 -29.14 -7.31 6.32
CA ASN A 42 -27.82 -6.66 6.30
C ASN A 42 -27.96 -5.16 6.54
N LEU A 43 -28.21 -4.79 7.81
CA LEU A 43 -28.39 -3.40 8.21
C LEU A 43 -27.02 -2.80 8.52
N VAL A 44 -26.52 -1.88 7.71
CA VAL A 44 -25.21 -1.24 7.96
C VAL A 44 -25.42 0.14 8.55
N CYS A 45 -24.81 0.40 9.70
CA CYS A 45 -24.83 1.75 10.27
C CYS A 45 -24.10 2.74 9.36
N THR A 46 -24.71 3.87 9.01
CA THR A 46 -24.11 4.87 8.10
C THR A 46 -22.92 5.59 8.73
N THR A 47 -22.94 5.79 10.04
CA THR A 47 -21.92 6.57 10.75
C THR A 47 -20.65 5.77 11.03
N CYS A 48 -20.74 4.46 11.22
CA CYS A 48 -19.57 3.63 11.58
C CYS A 48 -19.41 2.36 10.76
N ALA A 49 -20.22 2.18 9.71
CA ALA A 49 -20.20 1.05 8.80
C ALA A 49 -20.29 -0.34 9.47
N LYS A 50 -20.74 -0.41 10.73
CA LYS A 50 -20.86 -1.69 11.44
C LYS A 50 -22.08 -2.43 10.87
N PRO A 51 -21.91 -3.66 10.38
CA PRO A 51 -23.04 -4.49 9.95
C PRO A 51 -23.76 -5.01 11.19
N CYS A 52 -25.07 -4.79 11.20
CA CYS A 52 -26.02 -5.27 12.18
C CYS A 52 -26.92 -6.33 11.51
N ARG A 53 -26.88 -7.56 12.02
CA ARG A 53 -27.61 -8.71 11.44
C ARG A 53 -29.03 -8.89 11.98
N SER A 54 -29.41 -8.13 13.00
CA SER A 54 -30.72 -8.26 13.65
C SER A 54 -31.19 -6.95 14.26
N LYS A 55 -32.50 -6.82 14.49
CA LYS A 55 -33.09 -5.66 15.18
C LYS A 55 -32.52 -5.47 16.59
N THR A 56 -32.22 -6.55 17.30
CA THR A 56 -31.56 -6.51 18.60
C THR A 56 -30.12 -6.00 18.50
N GLU A 57 -29.40 -6.36 17.44
CA GLU A 57 -28.05 -5.84 17.20
C GLU A 57 -28.05 -4.36 16.85
N THR A 58 -29.01 -3.91 16.02
CA THR A 58 -29.26 -2.50 15.72
C THR A 58 -29.61 -1.71 16.99
N ASP A 59 -30.46 -2.25 17.87
CA ASP A 59 -30.85 -1.62 19.14
C ASP A 59 -29.67 -1.53 20.13
N LEU A 60 -28.90 -2.61 20.30
CA LEU A 60 -27.66 -2.60 21.10
C LEU A 60 -26.63 -1.63 20.54
N HIS A 61 -26.50 -1.59 19.21
CA HIS A 61 -25.61 -0.65 18.51
C HIS A 61 -26.03 0.79 18.77
N THR A 62 -27.31 1.09 18.63
CA THR A 62 -27.88 2.41 18.93
C THR A 62 -27.63 2.80 20.39
N LYS A 63 -27.89 1.89 21.34
CA LYS A 63 -27.67 2.12 22.77
C LYS A 63 -26.21 2.35 23.15
N ARG A 64 -25.29 1.62 22.50
CA ARG A 64 -23.86 1.68 22.84
C ARG A 64 -23.11 2.81 22.12
N THR A 65 -23.53 3.16 20.92
CA THR A 65 -22.81 4.12 20.06
C THR A 65 -23.58 5.40 19.81
N GLY A 66 -24.89 5.42 20.04
CA GLY A 66 -25.77 6.55 19.73
C GLY A 66 -26.13 6.68 18.25
N HIS A 67 -25.65 5.77 17.38
CA HIS A 67 -25.96 5.83 15.95
C HIS A 67 -27.33 5.21 15.67
N THR A 68 -28.23 5.99 15.08
CA THR A 68 -29.61 5.59 14.79
C THR A 68 -29.87 5.35 13.31
N GLU A 69 -28.92 5.70 12.44
CA GLU A 69 -29.07 5.61 10.99
C GLU A 69 -28.45 4.31 10.46
N PHE A 70 -29.30 3.48 9.84
CA PHE A 70 -28.91 2.20 9.25
C PHE A 70 -29.47 2.09 7.83
N VAL A 71 -28.65 1.62 6.90
CA VAL A 71 -29.03 1.33 5.53
C VAL A 71 -29.24 -0.17 5.40
N ASP A 72 -30.44 -0.55 4.97
CA ASP A 72 -30.77 -1.94 4.65
C ASP A 72 -30.17 -2.30 3.29
N LYS A 73 -29.10 -3.09 3.31
CA LYS A 73 -28.45 -3.65 2.11
C LYS A 73 -28.95 -5.06 1.78
N THR A 74 -30.08 -5.47 2.33
CA THR A 74 -30.62 -6.83 2.18
C THR A 74 -31.00 -7.13 0.73
N ALA A 75 -31.44 -6.13 -0.04
CA ALA A 75 -31.84 -6.30 -1.45
C ALA A 75 -30.66 -6.45 -2.43
N GLU A 76 -29.46 -5.94 -2.10
CA GLU A 76 -28.29 -6.01 -2.99
C GLU A 76 -27.52 -7.33 -2.83
N ALA A 77 -27.73 -8.03 -1.70
CA ALA A 77 -27.17 -9.35 -1.42
C ALA A 77 -28.00 -10.50 -2.01
N VAL A 78 -29.18 -10.24 -2.59
CA VAL A 78 -30.01 -11.24 -3.28
C VAL A 78 -29.51 -11.41 -4.72
N LYS A 79 -28.27 -11.90 -4.87
CA LYS A 79 -27.92 -12.63 -6.09
C LYS A 79 -28.25 -14.09 -5.80
N PRO A 80 -29.24 -14.69 -6.49
CA PRO A 80 -29.58 -16.08 -6.29
C PRO A 80 -28.32 -16.93 -6.47
N ILE A 81 -28.03 -17.77 -5.48
CA ILE A 81 -26.95 -18.75 -5.54
C ILE A 81 -27.32 -19.75 -6.65
N SER A 82 -26.81 -19.52 -7.85
CA SER A 82 -26.96 -20.46 -8.96
C SER A 82 -25.92 -21.55 -8.80
N LEU A 83 -26.27 -22.59 -8.05
CA LEU A 83 -25.55 -23.87 -8.05
C LEU A 83 -25.84 -24.61 -9.36
N GLU A 84 -25.22 -24.18 -10.46
CA GLU A 84 -24.99 -25.10 -11.57
C GLU A 84 -23.73 -25.89 -11.26
N VAL A 85 -23.93 -27.08 -10.71
CA VAL A 85 -22.92 -28.13 -10.62
C VAL A 85 -22.74 -28.71 -12.03
N PRO A 86 -21.61 -28.53 -12.73
CA PRO A 86 -21.32 -29.36 -13.89
C PRO A 86 -20.81 -30.69 -13.33
N LYS A 87 -21.73 -31.64 -13.20
CA LYS A 87 -21.39 -33.05 -13.04
C LYS A 87 -20.78 -33.52 -14.35
N SER A 88 -19.45 -33.66 -14.35
CA SER A 88 -18.63 -34.59 -15.15
C SER A 88 -19.27 -35.19 -16.41
N VAL A 89 -18.77 -34.84 -17.58
CA VAL A 89 -18.38 -35.81 -18.62
C VAL A 89 -17.35 -35.16 -19.56
N ALA A 90 -16.42 -35.98 -20.00
CA ALA A 90 -15.33 -35.65 -20.91
C ALA A 90 -15.83 -35.31 -22.33
N ASP A 91 -14.90 -34.69 -23.07
CA ASP A 91 -14.77 -34.68 -24.51
C ASP A 91 -15.55 -33.64 -25.35
N CYS A 92 -15.09 -33.54 -26.59
CA CYS A 92 -14.89 -32.35 -27.41
C CYS A 92 -16.10 -31.75 -28.15
N ALA A 93 -15.86 -30.54 -28.67
CA ALA A 93 -16.43 -29.93 -29.89
C ALA A 93 -17.79 -29.19 -29.82
N ASN A 94 -17.66 -27.86 -29.99
CA ASN A 94 -18.32 -26.99 -30.98
C ASN A 94 -19.74 -26.42 -30.74
N ALA A 95 -19.87 -25.18 -31.25
CA ALA A 95 -21.04 -24.40 -31.64
C ALA A 95 -21.76 -23.54 -30.58
N SER A 96 -21.17 -22.34 -30.40
CA SER A 96 -21.78 -21.00 -30.62
C SER A 96 -23.22 -20.73 -30.21
N THR A 97 -23.45 -19.61 -29.49
CA THR A 97 -24.35 -18.51 -29.94
C THR A 97 -24.13 -17.22 -29.11
N SER A 98 -23.58 -16.21 -29.81
CA SER A 98 -23.73 -14.74 -29.71
C SER A 98 -23.74 -14.02 -28.35
N HIS A 99 -22.73 -13.17 -28.12
CA HIS A 99 -22.86 -11.70 -28.02
C HIS A 99 -21.59 -11.07 -28.63
N PRO A 100 -21.68 -10.03 -29.49
CA PRO A 100 -20.53 -9.42 -30.12
C PRO A 100 -20.02 -8.30 -29.22
N GLU A 101 -19.05 -8.59 -28.37
CA GLU A 101 -18.30 -7.53 -27.68
C GLU A 101 -16.81 -7.70 -27.94
N GLU A 102 -16.31 -6.76 -28.74
CA GLU A 102 -14.94 -6.55 -29.15
C GLU A 102 -14.02 -6.45 -27.91
N MET A 103 -13.27 -7.53 -27.63
CA MET A 103 -12.35 -7.62 -26.50
C MET A 103 -10.99 -7.04 -26.88
N VAL A 104 -10.62 -5.91 -26.28
CA VAL A 104 -9.34 -5.24 -26.51
C VAL A 104 -8.35 -5.59 -25.39
N VAL A 105 -7.15 -6.00 -25.80
CA VAL A 105 -6.00 -6.36 -24.96
C VAL A 105 -5.48 -5.12 -24.20
N PRO A 106 -5.20 -5.20 -22.88
CA PRO A 106 -4.55 -4.11 -22.15
C PRO A 106 -3.21 -3.73 -22.80
N GLU A 107 -2.89 -2.43 -22.85
CA GLU A 107 -1.60 -1.95 -23.37
C GLU A 107 -0.47 -2.38 -22.41
N VAL A 108 0.11 -3.55 -22.69
CA VAL A 108 1.29 -4.10 -22.02
C VAL A 108 2.50 -3.93 -22.94
N ASP A 109 3.69 -3.77 -22.37
CA ASP A 109 4.91 -3.60 -23.14
C ASP A 109 5.20 -4.84 -24.01
N LYS A 110 4.99 -4.69 -25.33
CA LYS A 110 5.12 -5.79 -26.31
C LYS A 110 6.46 -6.50 -26.25
N LYS A 111 7.54 -5.77 -25.90
CA LYS A 111 8.89 -6.32 -25.77
C LYS A 111 9.02 -7.26 -24.57
N LEU A 112 8.43 -6.90 -23.41
CA LEU A 112 8.46 -7.75 -22.23
C LEU A 112 7.52 -8.95 -22.39
N LEU A 113 6.40 -8.75 -23.08
CA LEU A 113 5.47 -9.82 -23.43
C LEU A 113 6.11 -10.86 -24.36
N GLU A 114 6.78 -10.43 -25.42
CA GLU A 114 7.51 -11.33 -26.34
C GLU A 114 8.63 -12.11 -25.64
N GLU A 115 9.32 -11.49 -24.68
CA GLU A 115 10.37 -12.15 -23.90
C GLU A 115 9.78 -13.21 -22.93
N LEU A 116 8.63 -12.92 -22.32
CA LEU A 116 7.88 -13.89 -21.50
C LEU A 116 7.33 -15.04 -22.34
N GLU A 117 6.85 -14.77 -23.56
CA GLU A 117 6.42 -15.79 -24.52
C GLU A 117 7.61 -16.65 -24.99
N ALA A 118 8.77 -16.05 -25.23
CA ALA A 118 9.99 -16.76 -25.57
C ALA A 118 10.50 -17.67 -24.44
N MET A 119 10.21 -17.32 -23.19
CA MET A 119 10.47 -18.17 -22.01
C MET A 119 9.39 -19.24 -21.79
N GLY A 120 8.30 -19.23 -22.58
CA GLY A 120 7.25 -20.24 -22.53
C GLY A 120 6.09 -19.92 -21.58
N PHE A 121 5.97 -18.67 -21.10
CA PHE A 121 4.80 -18.26 -20.32
C PHE A 121 3.60 -18.00 -21.26
N PRO A 122 2.39 -18.50 -20.94
CA PRO A 122 1.19 -18.21 -21.72
C PRO A 122 0.93 -16.70 -21.82
N THR A 123 0.55 -16.21 -23.01
CA THR A 123 0.28 -14.77 -23.25
C THR A 123 -0.74 -14.20 -22.26
N ALA A 124 -1.77 -14.97 -21.89
CA ALA A 124 -2.77 -14.56 -20.90
C ALA A 124 -2.15 -14.30 -19.51
N ARG A 125 -1.28 -15.21 -19.06
CA ARG A 125 -0.54 -15.15 -17.80
C ARG A 125 0.46 -14.00 -17.81
N ALA A 126 1.23 -13.86 -18.89
CA ALA A 126 2.19 -12.78 -19.06
C ALA A 126 1.52 -11.40 -19.08
N THR A 127 0.40 -11.25 -19.79
CA THR A 127 -0.38 -10.00 -19.84
C THR A 127 -0.93 -9.63 -18.47
N ARG A 128 -1.48 -10.61 -17.75
CA ARG A 128 -1.98 -10.41 -16.37
C ARG A 128 -0.84 -9.99 -15.44
N ALA A 129 0.28 -10.70 -15.49
CA ALA A 129 1.44 -10.40 -14.68
C ALA A 129 2.02 -9.02 -14.97
N LEU A 130 2.13 -8.63 -16.24
CA LEU A 130 2.58 -7.29 -16.65
C LEU A 130 1.65 -6.19 -16.11
N HIS A 131 0.35 -6.45 -16.14
CA HIS A 131 -0.66 -5.54 -15.61
C HIS A 131 -0.55 -5.36 -14.09
N TYR A 132 -0.36 -6.42 -13.31
CA TYR A 132 -0.23 -6.34 -11.85
C TYR A 132 1.17 -5.94 -11.37
N SER A 133 2.21 -6.29 -12.13
CA SER A 133 3.58 -5.83 -11.91
C SER A 133 3.77 -4.35 -12.29
N GLY A 134 2.82 -3.78 -13.05
CA GLY A 134 2.84 -2.38 -13.48
C GLY A 134 3.91 -2.10 -14.53
N ASN A 135 4.25 -3.09 -15.38
CA ASN A 135 5.31 -3.02 -16.39
C ASN A 135 6.71 -2.59 -15.84
N ALA A 136 7.02 -2.84 -14.57
CA ALA A 136 8.23 -2.31 -13.94
C ALA A 136 9.54 -2.95 -14.45
N SER A 137 9.57 -4.26 -14.65
CA SER A 137 10.68 -5.02 -15.26
C SER A 137 10.27 -6.46 -15.58
N LEU A 138 11.06 -7.16 -16.41
CA LEU A 138 10.86 -8.58 -16.69
C LEU A 138 10.90 -9.41 -15.40
N GLU A 139 11.88 -9.18 -14.54
CA GLU A 139 12.08 -9.91 -13.28
C GLU A 139 10.93 -9.66 -12.28
N ALA A 140 10.43 -8.43 -12.18
CA ALA A 140 9.27 -8.13 -11.34
C ALA A 140 8.01 -8.83 -11.84
N THR A 141 7.90 -9.02 -13.16
CA THR A 141 6.79 -9.76 -13.77
C THR A 141 6.90 -11.25 -13.50
N ILE A 142 8.10 -11.83 -13.63
CA ILE A 142 8.36 -13.23 -13.31
C ILE A 142 8.12 -13.50 -11.82
N ASN A 143 8.57 -12.61 -10.92
CA ASN A 143 8.32 -12.76 -9.48
C ASN A 143 6.82 -12.84 -9.18
N TRP A 144 6.03 -11.97 -9.82
CA TRP A 144 4.57 -12.00 -9.67
C TRP A 144 3.96 -13.31 -10.20
N ILE A 145 4.44 -13.81 -11.35
CA ILE A 145 3.99 -15.09 -11.91
C ILE A 145 4.27 -16.23 -10.93
N VAL A 146 5.47 -16.30 -10.37
CA VAL A 146 5.86 -17.35 -9.41
C VAL A 146 5.06 -17.25 -8.12
N GLU A 147 4.77 -16.05 -7.64
CA GLU A 147 3.95 -15.84 -6.43
C GLU A 147 2.50 -16.32 -6.61
N HIS A 148 2.00 -16.42 -7.85
CA HIS A 148 0.61 -16.75 -8.17
C HIS A 148 0.46 -17.97 -9.10
N GLU A 149 1.53 -18.72 -9.39
CA GLU A 149 1.54 -19.78 -10.42
C GLU A 149 0.61 -20.96 -10.13
N ASN A 150 0.24 -21.13 -8.86
CA ASN A 150 -0.64 -22.19 -8.38
C ASN A 150 -2.14 -21.84 -8.44
N ASP A 151 -2.48 -20.62 -8.82
CA ASP A 151 -3.88 -20.20 -8.91
C ASP A 151 -4.51 -20.76 -10.19
N CYS A 152 -5.59 -21.54 -10.05
CA CYS A 152 -6.27 -22.20 -11.17
C CYS A 152 -6.86 -21.23 -12.22
N ASP A 153 -6.93 -19.94 -11.89
CA ASP A 153 -7.40 -18.87 -12.77
C ASP A 153 -6.26 -18.04 -13.38
N ILE A 154 -4.98 -18.36 -13.12
CA ILE A 154 -3.86 -17.57 -13.65
C ILE A 154 -3.77 -17.60 -15.18
N ASP A 155 -4.23 -18.69 -15.81
CA ASP A 155 -4.31 -18.84 -17.26
C ASP A 155 -5.63 -18.33 -17.85
N GLN A 156 -6.56 -17.88 -17.01
CA GLN A 156 -7.80 -17.25 -17.49
C GLN A 156 -7.46 -15.85 -18.01
N MET A 157 -7.80 -15.58 -19.28
CA MET A 157 -7.67 -14.26 -19.87
C MET A 157 -8.42 -13.23 -19.00
N PRO A 158 -7.75 -12.22 -18.44
CA PRO A 158 -8.39 -11.26 -17.54
C PRO A 158 -9.38 -10.40 -18.32
N LEU A 159 -10.66 -10.50 -17.97
CA LEU A 159 -11.73 -9.62 -18.45
C LEU A 159 -11.78 -8.39 -17.55
N ILE A 160 -11.35 -7.23 -18.05
CA ILE A 160 -11.50 -5.95 -17.34
C ILE A 160 -12.48 -5.04 -18.09
N PRO A 161 -13.48 -4.46 -17.40
CA PRO A 161 -14.31 -3.40 -17.97
C PRO A 161 -13.46 -2.19 -18.36
N VAL A 162 -13.56 -1.78 -19.62
CA VAL A 162 -13.01 -0.53 -20.15
C VAL A 162 -13.76 0.64 -19.52
N ASN A 163 -13.22 1.21 -18.43
CA ASN A 163 -13.16 2.65 -18.17
C ASN A 163 -12.73 2.95 -16.72
N THR A 164 -11.46 3.27 -16.51
CA THR A 164 -11.11 4.56 -15.89
C THR A 164 -9.64 4.92 -16.12
N LYS A 165 -9.44 5.97 -16.94
CA LYS A 165 -8.19 6.70 -17.27
C LYS A 165 -7.31 6.11 -18.38
N VAL A 166 -7.82 6.19 -19.61
CA VAL A 166 -6.99 6.64 -20.73
C VAL A 166 -6.56 8.07 -20.42
N GLU A 167 -5.29 8.29 -20.08
CA GLU A 167 -4.64 9.57 -20.32
C GLU A 167 -3.85 9.43 -21.63
N ALA A 168 -4.46 9.89 -22.72
CA ALA A 168 -3.74 10.18 -23.94
C ALA A 168 -2.61 11.20 -23.63
N PRO A 169 -1.46 11.11 -24.32
CA PRO A 169 -0.22 11.76 -23.92
C PRO A 169 -0.31 13.28 -24.02
N LYS A 170 -0.29 13.97 -22.86
CA LYS A 170 -0.09 15.42 -22.75
C LYS A 170 0.56 15.78 -21.41
N PRO A 171 1.20 16.95 -21.34
CA PRO A 171 2.63 17.17 -21.45
C PRO A 171 3.38 16.76 -20.17
N SER A 172 4.71 16.61 -20.28
CA SER A 172 5.65 16.52 -19.16
C SER A 172 5.16 17.25 -17.91
N LEU A 173 4.99 16.50 -16.80
CA LEU A 173 4.92 17.06 -15.45
C LEU A 173 5.91 18.21 -15.37
N THR A 174 5.41 19.40 -15.06
CA THR A 174 6.28 20.57 -14.96
C THR A 174 7.34 20.27 -13.90
N PRO A 175 8.59 20.73 -14.09
CA PRO A 175 9.65 20.55 -13.09
C PRO A 175 9.28 21.15 -11.72
N GLU A 176 8.26 22.00 -11.67
CA GLU A 176 7.69 22.58 -10.46
C GLU A 176 6.89 21.57 -9.62
N GLU A 177 6.03 20.75 -10.24
CA GLU A 177 5.20 19.76 -9.52
C GLU A 177 6.05 18.61 -8.92
N LEU A 178 7.06 18.16 -9.66
CA LEU A 178 8.02 17.16 -9.15
C LEU A 178 8.84 17.72 -7.97
N LYS A 179 9.24 19.01 -8.06
CA LYS A 179 9.95 19.69 -6.97
C LYS A 179 9.04 19.93 -5.76
N ALA A 180 7.77 20.28 -5.98
CA ALA A 180 6.78 20.43 -4.91
C ALA A 180 6.57 19.10 -4.17
N LYS A 181 6.41 17.99 -4.90
CA LYS A 181 6.24 16.66 -4.30
C LYS A 181 7.48 16.18 -3.53
N GLN A 182 8.69 16.47 -4.04
CA GLN A 182 9.94 16.21 -3.33
C GLN A 182 10.12 17.09 -2.09
N GLN A 183 9.64 18.33 -2.15
CA GLN A 183 9.64 19.28 -1.03
C GLN A 183 8.65 18.82 0.05
N GLU A 184 7.44 18.38 -0.32
CA GLU A 184 6.45 17.82 0.62
C GLU A 184 6.98 16.58 1.34
N LEU A 185 7.65 15.66 0.64
CA LEU A 185 8.31 14.51 1.29
C LEU A 185 9.39 14.96 2.30
N SER A 186 10.16 15.99 1.94
CA SER A 186 11.21 16.53 2.81
C SER A 186 10.63 17.23 4.04
N ASP A 187 9.54 17.97 3.86
CA ASP A 187 8.84 18.67 4.93
C ASP A 187 8.08 17.70 5.83
N GLY A 188 7.46 16.66 5.27
CA GLY A 188 6.86 15.57 6.05
C GLY A 188 7.88 14.88 6.96
N LYS A 189 9.11 14.62 6.46
CA LYS A 189 10.20 14.04 7.26
C LYS A 189 10.67 15.00 8.36
N ARG A 190 10.68 16.30 8.11
CA ARG A 190 10.99 17.34 9.10
C ARG A 190 9.93 17.40 10.20
N ILE A 191 8.65 17.39 9.85
CA ILE A 191 7.53 17.38 10.80
C ILE A 191 7.59 16.14 11.69
N LEU A 192 7.84 14.96 11.10
CA LEU A 192 8.00 13.72 11.86
C LEU A 192 9.17 13.81 12.87
N TRP A 193 10.31 14.36 12.46
CA TRP A 193 11.45 14.56 13.37
C TRP A 193 11.12 15.54 14.51
N LEU A 194 10.46 16.66 14.21
CA LEU A 194 10.04 17.64 15.22
C LEU A 194 9.06 17.04 16.22
N ASN A 195 8.06 16.29 15.74
CA ASN A 195 7.09 15.61 16.60
C ASN A 195 7.75 14.54 17.48
N GLY A 196 8.65 13.73 16.91
CA GLY A 196 9.40 12.73 17.67
C GLY A 196 10.38 13.34 18.69
N ASN A 197 10.97 14.50 18.37
CA ASN A 197 11.82 15.24 19.29
C ASN A 197 10.99 15.86 20.44
N ALA A 198 9.84 16.48 20.13
CA ALA A 198 8.92 17.03 21.13
C ALA A 198 8.36 15.94 22.06
N GLU A 199 8.01 14.77 21.51
CA GLU A 199 7.65 13.56 22.26
C GLU A 199 8.73 13.15 23.26
N ARG A 200 9.99 13.12 22.82
CA ARG A 200 11.10 12.74 23.70
C ARG A 200 11.30 13.78 24.81
N ARG A 201 11.17 15.07 24.49
CA ARG A 201 11.30 16.16 25.47
C ARG A 201 10.20 16.13 26.52
N ARG A 202 8.94 15.89 26.12
CA ARG A 202 7.82 15.80 27.07
C ARG A 202 7.98 14.62 28.03
N LYS A 203 8.49 13.47 27.54
CA LYS A 203 8.80 12.30 28.38
C LYS A 203 9.92 12.55 29.38
N LEU A 204 10.85 13.45 29.06
CA LEU A 204 11.96 13.84 29.94
C LEU A 204 11.62 15.06 30.82
N GLY A 205 10.40 15.60 30.73
CA GLY A 205 9.98 16.79 31.50
C GLY A 205 10.71 18.07 31.10
N LEU A 206 11.30 18.13 29.90
CA LEU A 206 11.97 19.34 29.41
C LEU A 206 10.96 20.34 28.84
N PRO A 207 11.17 21.65 29.04
CA PRO A 207 10.31 22.68 28.46
C PRO A 207 10.33 22.64 26.92
N PRO A 208 9.26 23.11 26.24
CA PRO A 208 9.27 23.26 24.78
C PRO A 208 10.42 24.17 24.32
N GLU A 209 11.14 23.75 23.27
CA GLU A 209 12.13 24.63 22.63
C GLU A 209 11.35 25.53 21.65
N ASP A 210 11.45 26.84 21.82
CA ASP A 210 10.92 27.80 20.86
C ASP A 210 11.81 27.77 19.60
N PRO A 211 11.26 27.50 18.39
CA PRO A 211 12.04 27.46 17.16
C PRO A 211 12.68 28.81 16.79
N SER A 212 12.35 29.91 17.48
CA SER A 212 12.94 31.23 17.25
C SER A 212 14.39 31.41 17.76
N ALA A 213 15.00 30.40 18.41
CA ALA A 213 16.41 30.47 18.82
C ALA A 213 17.42 30.01 17.75
N VAL A 214 16.96 29.59 16.57
CA VAL A 214 17.83 29.38 15.40
C VAL A 214 17.46 30.40 14.33
N LYS A 215 18.19 31.52 14.32
CA LYS A 215 18.15 32.52 13.24
C LYS A 215 18.21 31.82 11.87
N PRO A 216 17.25 32.05 10.97
CA PRO A 216 17.44 31.76 9.56
C PRO A 216 18.43 32.78 9.00
N SER A 217 19.57 32.33 8.47
CA SER A 217 20.40 33.17 7.61
C SER A 217 19.64 33.43 6.30
N ALA A 218 19.09 34.63 6.15
CA ALA A 218 18.75 35.19 4.84
C ALA A 218 20.04 35.63 4.13
N PRO A 219 20.09 35.58 2.78
CA PRO A 219 21.24 36.06 2.02
C PRO A 219 21.21 37.60 1.99
N VAL A 220 22.31 38.25 2.37
CA VAL A 220 22.45 39.71 2.18
C VAL A 220 23.83 40.00 1.58
N VAL A 221 23.79 40.63 0.42
CA VAL A 221 24.90 41.23 -0.32
C VAL A 221 25.33 42.54 0.37
N GLU A 222 26.63 42.85 0.26
CA GLU A 222 27.39 44.10 0.50
C GLU A 222 26.71 45.31 1.18
N GLU A 223 27.33 45.91 2.21
CA GLU A 223 28.39 46.93 2.12
C GLU A 223 28.58 47.67 3.49
N LYS A 224 29.85 47.87 3.89
CA LYS A 224 30.40 48.99 4.70
C LYS A 224 29.80 49.36 6.09
N LYS A 225 30.59 49.04 7.14
CA LYS A 225 31.39 49.97 7.99
C LYS A 225 31.46 49.51 9.46
N SER A 226 32.70 49.19 9.85
CA SER A 226 33.37 49.41 11.14
C SER A 226 32.87 48.72 12.42
N SER A 227 33.84 48.02 13.04
CA SER A 227 34.03 47.73 14.47
C SER A 227 33.12 46.69 15.14
N LEU A 228 33.60 45.44 15.21
CA LEU A 228 33.13 44.41 16.14
C LEU A 228 34.09 44.28 17.35
N PRO A 229 33.58 44.17 18.58
CA PRO A 229 34.31 43.59 19.71
C PRO A 229 34.45 42.07 19.53
N VAL A 230 35.70 41.57 19.53
CA VAL A 230 36.02 40.13 19.42
C VAL A 230 35.54 39.41 20.69
N ARG A 231 34.61 38.46 20.55
CA ARG A 231 34.19 37.57 21.65
C ARG A 231 35.25 36.48 21.87
N PRO A 232 35.58 36.10 23.11
CA PRO A 232 36.55 35.04 23.36
C PRO A 232 36.00 33.68 22.92
N ALA A 233 36.89 32.86 22.33
CA ALA A 233 36.57 31.55 21.79
C ALA A 233 35.91 30.64 22.85
N THR A 234 34.74 30.08 22.51
CA THR A 234 34.03 29.15 23.40
C THR A 234 34.86 27.88 23.63
N LYS A 235 34.65 27.18 24.76
CA LYS A 235 35.38 25.95 25.12
C LYS A 235 35.34 24.88 24.01
N ALA A 236 34.29 24.87 23.18
CA ALA A 236 34.18 24.00 22.01
C ALA A 236 35.20 24.33 20.91
N GLU A 237 35.53 25.61 20.70
CA GLU A 237 36.50 26.05 19.70
C GLU A 237 37.93 25.68 20.12
N GLN A 238 38.27 25.89 21.40
CA GLN A 238 39.56 25.45 21.96
C GLN A 238 39.74 23.94 21.86
N MET A 239 38.66 23.18 22.08
CA MET A 239 38.69 21.72 21.97
C MET A 239 38.89 21.29 20.51
N ARG A 240 38.29 22.00 19.54
CA ARG A 240 38.53 21.79 18.10
C ARG A 240 39.96 22.13 17.71
N GLU A 241 40.53 23.21 18.23
CA GLU A 241 41.93 23.61 18.00
C GLU A 241 42.90 22.54 18.54
N CYS A 242 42.67 22.09 19.78
CA CYS A 242 43.49 21.06 20.43
C CYS A 242 43.49 19.75 19.65
N LEU A 243 42.29 19.29 19.22
CA LEU A 243 42.16 18.09 18.40
C LEU A 243 42.82 18.25 17.01
N ARG A 244 42.74 19.44 16.39
CA ARG A 244 43.46 19.75 15.14
C ARG A 244 44.97 19.66 15.33
N SER A 245 45.51 20.23 16.41
CA SER A 245 46.95 20.17 16.72
C SER A 245 47.42 18.73 17.02
N LEU A 246 46.66 17.94 17.78
CA LEU A 246 46.96 16.53 18.02
C LEU A 246 47.01 15.72 16.71
N LYS A 247 46.07 15.97 15.78
CA LYS A 247 46.04 15.31 14.47
C LYS A 247 47.24 15.68 13.60
N GLN A 248 47.67 16.94 13.63
CA GLN A 248 48.87 17.40 12.90
C GLN A 248 50.15 16.80 13.47
N ASN A 249 50.30 16.76 14.79
CA ASN A 249 51.47 16.14 15.42
C ASN A 249 51.55 14.64 15.12
N HIS A 250 50.42 13.92 15.13
CA HIS A 250 50.40 12.50 14.77
C HIS A 250 50.78 12.27 13.31
N LYS A 251 50.38 13.17 12.38
CA LYS A 251 50.78 13.12 10.96
C LYS A 251 52.30 13.31 10.79
N VAL A 252 52.92 14.17 11.60
CA VAL A 252 54.37 14.45 11.56
C VAL A 252 55.16 13.29 12.18
N VAL A 253 54.67 12.67 13.25
CA VAL A 253 55.33 11.54 13.92
C VAL A 253 55.22 10.23 13.12
N THR A 254 54.14 10.01 12.38
CA THR A 254 54.00 8.83 11.49
C THR A 254 54.67 8.99 10.13
N GLY A 255 55.23 10.17 9.82
CA GLY A 255 55.82 10.51 8.52
C GLY A 255 57.35 10.43 8.45
N ASN A 256 58.06 10.26 9.58
CA ASN A 256 59.52 10.19 9.60
C ASN A 256 60.00 8.89 10.26
N GLY A 257 59.98 7.82 9.46
CA GLY A 257 60.84 6.64 9.62
C GLY A 257 61.92 6.64 8.52
N PRO A 258 63.14 6.14 8.79
CA PRO A 258 64.37 6.62 8.15
C PRO A 258 64.73 5.90 6.84
N GLY A 259 65.16 6.66 5.83
CA GLY A 259 65.89 6.17 4.66
C GLY A 259 66.71 7.33 4.09
N ARG A 260 68.02 7.42 4.40
CA ARG A 260 69.15 7.05 3.51
C ARG A 260 69.04 7.80 2.16
N ASN A 261 69.96 8.67 1.74
CA ASN A 261 71.40 8.44 1.60
C ASN A 261 72.17 9.65 0.95
N VAL A 262 73.49 9.68 1.16
CA VAL A 262 74.63 10.25 0.37
C VAL A 262 74.66 11.73 -0.08
N SER A 263 75.71 12.47 0.34
CA SER A 263 76.85 12.94 -0.51
C SER A 263 77.55 14.19 0.06
N SER A 264 78.76 14.02 0.59
CA SER A 264 80.01 14.76 0.27
C SER A 264 81.11 14.43 1.27
#